data_AF-A0A6G1ZGZ4-F1
#
_entry.id   AF-A0A6G1ZGZ4-F1
#
_cell.length_a   1.000
_cell.length_b   1.000
_cell.length_c   1.000
_cell.angle_alpha   90.00
_cell.angle_beta   90.00
_cell.angle_gamma   90.00
#
_symmetry.space_group_name_H-M   'P 1'
#
loop_
_entity.id
_entity.type
_entity.pdbx_description
1 polymer ?
#
loop_
_entity_poly.entity_id
_entity_poly.type
_entity_poly.pdbx_seq_one_letter_code
_entity_poly.pdbx_strand_id
1 'polypeptide(L)'
;MKTKSSDSDWTKLSVLCIIIAGILLLFSSIAPILFTNSSSRWDFSDTGQIGDTIGGIMNPFIAIGGVIMTFLAFYMQIRANKLQREQFQKTLNKNNIDEKIDCFYKLNLLKLDIEHIEKDIESRVSSIKEFIQKEEENPFRMNLLKRALLKHYDRTMSVDRLSIYKGFKIFLSHDEEWIRKFSNLYNILDYLPEAFKKIYDIVDYHTRDISEDKLIIRNELIKFEEECVRVINRNTLEKNNIQSNKFLVSVLQTYRKQIKSTAEANMETDFLNIINILETFNKNVKKYYEEIGYYAELENLSYIASNILIKMNYIRQKTNQTTSELKSFLNGIIGEKKDSTNNKLKEVSELINSSLEKTTVDEIQNEYNQVFAN
;
A
#
# COMPACT_ATOMS: atom_id res chain seq x y z
N MET A 1 26.28 -9.24 -38.94
CA MET A 1 26.66 -10.51 -39.62
C MET A 1 27.95 -10.30 -40.43
N LYS A 2 29.14 -10.48 -39.81
CA LYS A 2 30.48 -10.57 -40.46
C LYS A 2 31.59 -10.75 -39.39
N THR A 3 31.70 -11.92 -38.75
CA THR A 3 32.87 -12.26 -37.89
C THR A 3 33.41 -13.67 -38.11
N LYS A 4 32.69 -14.51 -38.86
CA LYS A 4 33.05 -15.94 -39.03
C LYS A 4 34.31 -16.17 -39.88
N SER A 5 34.75 -15.19 -40.69
CA SER A 5 35.91 -15.35 -41.57
C SER A 5 37.25 -15.12 -40.86
N SER A 6 37.36 -14.15 -39.94
CA SER A 6 38.65 -13.85 -39.31
C SER A 6 39.07 -14.93 -38.31
N ASP A 7 38.15 -15.40 -37.47
CA ASP A 7 38.44 -16.45 -36.48
C ASP A 7 38.93 -17.76 -37.12
N SER A 8 38.44 -18.09 -38.31
CA SER A 8 38.89 -19.24 -39.11
C SER A 8 40.36 -19.11 -39.51
N ASP A 9 40.78 -17.94 -39.97
CA ASP A 9 42.13 -17.74 -40.51
C ASP A 9 43.19 -17.66 -39.40
N TRP A 10 42.84 -17.16 -38.22
CA TRP A 10 43.71 -17.19 -37.04
C TRP A 10 43.90 -18.58 -36.46
N THR A 11 42.87 -19.43 -36.58
CA THR A 11 42.96 -20.84 -36.18
C THR A 11 43.95 -21.58 -37.09
N LYS A 12 43.93 -21.30 -38.39
CA LYS A 12 44.93 -21.85 -39.34
C LYS A 12 46.35 -21.37 -39.05
N LEU A 13 46.53 -20.08 -38.74
CA LEU A 13 47.84 -19.52 -38.37
C LEU A 13 48.39 -20.16 -37.09
N SER A 14 47.55 -20.33 -36.07
CA SER A 14 47.92 -20.97 -34.80
C SER A 14 48.36 -22.42 -35.03
N VAL A 15 47.61 -23.18 -35.84
CA VAL A 15 47.95 -24.55 -36.23
C VAL A 15 49.26 -24.60 -37.01
N LEU A 16 49.47 -23.66 -37.94
CA LEU A 16 50.72 -23.56 -38.70
C LEU A 16 51.92 -23.28 -37.78
N CYS A 17 51.79 -22.36 -36.82
CA CYS A 17 52.86 -22.07 -35.84
C CYS A 17 53.19 -23.30 -34.97
N ILE A 18 52.18 -24.08 -34.56
CA ILE A 18 52.38 -25.34 -33.82
C ILE A 18 53.15 -26.35 -34.69
N ILE A 19 52.77 -26.50 -35.96
CA ILE A 19 53.45 -27.41 -36.90
C ILE A 19 54.91 -26.98 -37.10
N ILE A 20 55.16 -25.69 -37.32
CA ILE A 20 56.51 -25.16 -37.51
C ILE A 20 57.37 -25.36 -36.26
N ALA A 21 56.84 -25.06 -35.07
CA ALA A 21 57.54 -25.28 -33.82
C ALA A 21 57.84 -26.78 -33.60
N GLY A 22 56.88 -27.66 -33.91
CA GLY A 22 57.06 -29.12 -33.86
C GLY A 22 58.15 -29.61 -34.81
N ILE A 23 58.18 -29.11 -36.05
CA ILE A 23 59.22 -29.44 -37.04
C ILE A 23 60.59 -28.95 -36.56
N LEU A 24 60.69 -27.74 -35.99
CA LEU A 24 61.95 -27.21 -35.46
C LEU A 24 62.50 -28.04 -34.30
N LEU A 25 61.62 -28.52 -33.41
CA LEU A 25 62.02 -29.40 -32.30
C LEU A 25 62.46 -30.78 -32.80
N LEU A 26 61.76 -31.36 -33.78
CA LEU A 26 62.18 -32.60 -34.43
C LEU A 26 63.51 -32.42 -35.17
N PHE A 27 63.65 -31.33 -35.91
CA PHE A 27 64.88 -30.99 -36.63
C PHE A 27 66.05 -30.76 -35.69
N SER A 28 65.84 -30.12 -34.54
CA SER A 28 66.86 -29.95 -33.50
C SER A 28 67.48 -31.29 -33.11
N SER A 29 66.68 -32.36 -33.00
CA SER A 29 67.18 -33.69 -32.64
C SER A 29 68.03 -34.35 -33.74
N ILE A 30 67.85 -33.95 -34.99
CA ILE A 30 68.55 -34.49 -36.17
C ILE A 30 69.74 -33.61 -36.59
N ALA A 31 69.69 -32.32 -36.26
CA ALA A 31 70.66 -31.30 -36.67
C ALA A 31 72.11 -31.62 -36.30
N PRO A 32 72.43 -32.14 -35.09
CA PRO A 32 73.80 -32.56 -34.78
C PRO A 32 74.34 -33.62 -35.75
N ILE A 33 73.55 -34.63 -36.10
CA ILE A 33 73.97 -35.70 -37.03
C ILE A 33 74.17 -35.15 -38.44
N LEU A 34 73.36 -34.18 -38.85
CA LEU A 34 73.41 -33.58 -40.18
C LEU A 34 74.58 -32.58 -40.34
N PHE A 35 74.86 -31.79 -39.30
CA PHE A 35 75.86 -30.71 -39.33
C PHE A 35 77.20 -31.09 -38.71
N THR A 36 77.28 -32.17 -37.94
CA THR A 36 78.56 -32.77 -37.54
C THR A 36 78.81 -34.01 -38.37
N ASN A 37 79.78 -33.93 -39.27
CA ASN A 37 80.21 -35.06 -40.08
C ASN A 37 81.15 -35.96 -39.24
N SER A 38 80.66 -36.48 -38.11
CA SER A 38 81.42 -37.40 -37.24
C SER A 38 81.43 -38.80 -37.82
N SER A 39 82.12 -38.96 -38.94
CA SER A 39 82.69 -40.24 -39.32
C SER A 39 83.97 -40.47 -38.52
N SER A 40 83.82 -40.99 -37.29
CA SER A 40 84.71 -42.00 -36.67
C SER A 40 84.79 -41.88 -35.14
N ARG A 41 84.56 -43.04 -34.49
CA ARG A 41 84.90 -43.45 -33.12
C ARG A 41 84.57 -42.47 -31.99
N TRP A 42 83.52 -42.84 -31.25
CA TRP A 42 83.06 -42.24 -30.01
C TRP A 42 84.13 -42.42 -28.91
N ASP A 43 85.08 -41.48 -28.82
CA ASP A 43 85.98 -41.31 -27.68
C ASP A 43 85.43 -40.15 -26.83
N PHE A 44 85.07 -40.46 -25.58
CA PHE A 44 84.41 -39.56 -24.63
C PHE A 44 85.39 -39.01 -23.58
N SER A 45 86.68 -38.94 -23.89
CA SER A 45 87.70 -38.45 -22.96
C SER A 45 87.58 -36.93 -22.67
N ASP A 46 87.15 -36.13 -23.66
CA ASP A 46 86.90 -34.68 -23.56
C ASP A 46 85.42 -34.35 -23.89
N THR A 47 84.47 -34.87 -23.10
CA THR A 47 83.02 -34.77 -23.38
C THR A 47 82.45 -33.34 -23.38
N GLY A 48 83.15 -32.37 -22.79
CA GLY A 48 82.68 -30.99 -22.69
C GLY A 48 82.47 -30.34 -24.07
N GLN A 49 83.48 -30.43 -24.94
CA GLN A 49 83.43 -29.78 -26.26
C GLN A 49 82.43 -30.43 -27.23
N ILE A 50 82.23 -31.75 -27.13
CA ILE A 50 81.21 -32.48 -27.90
C ILE A 50 79.82 -32.06 -27.44
N GLY A 51 79.60 -31.96 -26.12
CA GLY A 51 78.35 -31.45 -25.54
C GLY A 51 78.05 -30.01 -25.96
N ASP A 52 79.06 -29.13 -25.96
CA ASP A 52 78.93 -27.73 -26.37
C ASP A 52 78.63 -27.59 -27.87
N THR A 53 79.17 -28.48 -28.72
CA THR A 53 78.91 -28.46 -30.17
C THR A 53 77.51 -28.97 -30.49
N ILE A 54 77.09 -30.08 -29.88
CA ILE A 54 75.73 -30.61 -30.03
C ILE A 54 74.71 -29.59 -29.49
N GLY A 55 74.94 -29.08 -28.28
CA GLY A 55 74.11 -28.04 -27.67
C GLY A 55 74.08 -26.75 -28.50
N GLY A 56 75.22 -26.30 -29.02
CA GLY A 56 75.31 -25.12 -29.88
C GLY A 56 74.54 -25.24 -31.20
N ILE A 57 74.43 -26.45 -31.76
CA ILE A 57 73.66 -26.74 -32.97
C ILE A 57 72.17 -26.93 -32.64
N MET A 58 71.83 -27.58 -31.53
CA MET A 58 70.45 -27.85 -31.12
C MET A 58 69.72 -26.61 -30.59
N ASN A 59 70.40 -25.81 -29.77
CA ASN A 59 69.82 -24.72 -29.00
C ASN A 59 69.14 -23.64 -29.86
N PRO A 60 69.67 -23.19 -31.01
CA PRO A 60 69.00 -22.21 -31.85
C PRO A 60 67.59 -22.66 -32.29
N PHE A 61 67.43 -23.93 -32.67
CA PHE A 61 66.14 -24.47 -33.12
C PHE A 61 65.15 -24.65 -31.96
N ILE A 62 65.64 -25.10 -30.79
CA ILE A 62 64.84 -25.20 -29.57
C ILE A 62 64.41 -23.80 -29.10
N ALA A 63 65.30 -22.83 -29.14
CA ALA A 63 65.02 -21.45 -28.75
C ALA A 63 63.97 -20.82 -29.67
N ILE A 64 64.08 -20.97 -30.99
CA ILE A 64 63.07 -20.47 -31.94
C ILE A 64 61.72 -21.17 -31.72
N GLY A 65 61.71 -22.50 -31.59
CA GLY A 65 60.48 -23.25 -31.29
C GLY A 65 59.84 -22.83 -29.96
N GLY A 66 60.66 -22.61 -28.92
CA GLY A 66 60.24 -22.14 -27.61
C GLY A 66 59.65 -20.73 -27.63
N VAL A 67 60.26 -19.79 -28.38
CA VAL A 67 59.74 -18.43 -28.56
C VAL A 67 58.41 -18.46 -29.32
N ILE A 68 58.28 -19.27 -30.38
CA ILE A 68 57.02 -19.44 -31.13
C ILE A 68 55.92 -19.99 -30.21
N MET A 69 56.21 -21.01 -29.41
CA MET A 69 55.26 -21.61 -28.46
C MET A 69 54.86 -20.63 -27.35
N THR A 70 55.82 -19.88 -26.80
CA THR A 70 55.57 -18.88 -25.76
C THR A 70 54.72 -17.72 -26.29
N PHE A 71 55.03 -17.24 -27.50
CA PHE A 71 54.21 -16.26 -28.20
C PHE A 71 52.79 -16.77 -28.41
N LEU A 72 52.61 -18.01 -28.87
CA LEU A 72 51.30 -18.61 -29.10
C LEU A 72 50.51 -18.76 -27.79
N ALA A 73 51.17 -19.16 -26.70
CA ALA A 73 50.54 -19.27 -25.37
C ALA A 73 50.03 -17.91 -24.88
N PHE A 74 50.86 -16.87 -24.92
CA PHE A 74 50.43 -15.50 -24.57
C PHE A 74 49.33 -14.99 -25.49
N TYR A 75 49.41 -15.30 -26.78
CA TYR A 75 48.39 -14.91 -27.75
C TYR A 75 47.03 -15.58 -27.44
N MET A 76 47.01 -16.88 -27.15
CA MET A 76 45.79 -17.59 -26.75
C MET A 76 45.22 -17.05 -25.45
N GLN A 77 46.05 -16.67 -24.48
CA GLN A 77 45.61 -16.03 -23.24
C GLN A 77 44.95 -14.67 -23.49
N ILE A 78 45.54 -13.81 -24.34
CA ILE A 78 44.95 -12.51 -24.72
C ILE A 78 43.59 -12.72 -25.39
N ARG A 79 43.47 -13.72 -26.26
CA ARG A 79 42.20 -14.07 -26.93
C ARG A 79 41.15 -14.57 -25.93
N ALA A 80 41.52 -15.46 -25.02
CA ALA A 80 40.63 -15.95 -23.97
C ALA A 80 40.11 -14.80 -23.09
N ASN A 81 41.00 -13.89 -22.68
CA ASN A 81 40.62 -12.70 -21.91
C ASN A 81 39.67 -11.78 -22.69
N LYS A 82 39.89 -11.59 -23.99
CA LYS A 82 38.99 -10.80 -24.84
C LYS A 82 37.60 -11.43 -24.92
N LEU A 83 37.53 -12.74 -25.17
CA LEU A 83 36.26 -13.47 -25.22
C LEU A 83 35.53 -13.45 -23.86
N GLN A 84 36.26 -13.66 -22.76
CA GLN A 84 35.71 -13.59 -21.41
C GLN A 84 35.15 -12.20 -21.12
N ARG A 85 35.87 -11.13 -21.49
CA ARG A 85 35.40 -9.75 -21.36
C ARG A 85 34.12 -9.52 -22.17
N GLU A 86 34.06 -9.98 -23.41
CA GLU A 86 32.86 -9.86 -24.26
C GLU A 86 31.66 -10.61 -23.69
N GLN A 87 31.87 -11.84 -23.18
CA GLN A 87 30.82 -12.63 -22.52
C GLN A 87 30.35 -12.00 -21.20
N PHE A 88 31.28 -11.45 -20.42
CA PHE A 88 30.97 -10.75 -19.18
C PHE A 88 30.13 -9.50 -19.45
N GLN A 89 30.49 -8.69 -20.45
CA GLN A 89 29.71 -7.51 -20.86
C GLN A 89 28.31 -7.90 -21.35
N LYS A 90 28.19 -8.98 -22.14
CA LYS A 90 26.89 -9.55 -22.54
C LYS A 90 26.03 -9.91 -21.33
N THR A 91 26.61 -10.57 -20.34
CA THR A 91 25.91 -11.00 -19.13
C THR A 91 25.46 -9.80 -18.29
N LEU A 92 26.33 -8.80 -18.10
CA LEU A 92 25.97 -7.58 -17.37
C LEU A 92 24.82 -6.84 -18.04
N ASN A 93 24.87 -6.66 -19.36
CA ASN A 93 23.80 -5.99 -20.11
C ASN A 93 22.49 -6.77 -20.04
N LYS A 94 22.53 -8.10 -20.14
CA LYS A 94 21.34 -8.94 -19.97
C LYS A 94 20.74 -8.77 -18.57
N ASN A 95 21.55 -8.86 -17.53
CA ASN A 95 21.10 -8.69 -16.14
C ASN A 95 20.46 -7.30 -15.92
N ASN A 96 21.03 -6.24 -16.49
CA ASN A 96 20.46 -4.89 -16.42
C ASN A 96 19.08 -4.81 -17.08
N ILE A 97 18.89 -5.51 -18.21
CA ILE A 97 17.61 -5.53 -18.93
C ILE A 97 16.59 -6.37 -18.17
N ASP A 98 16.98 -7.54 -17.67
CA ASP A 98 16.12 -8.38 -16.82
C ASP A 98 15.67 -7.60 -15.57
N GLU A 99 16.56 -6.81 -14.94
CA GLU A 99 16.22 -5.93 -13.82
C GLU A 99 15.26 -4.79 -14.22
N LYS A 100 15.45 -4.16 -15.39
CA LYS A 100 14.50 -3.16 -15.92
C LYS A 100 13.11 -3.77 -16.12
N ILE A 101 13.02 -4.96 -16.71
CA ILE A 101 11.76 -5.67 -16.97
C ILE A 101 11.06 -6.03 -15.64
N ASP A 102 11.80 -6.55 -14.66
CA ASP A 102 11.25 -6.84 -13.33
C ASP A 102 10.69 -5.57 -12.66
N CYS A 103 11.42 -4.46 -12.72
CA CYS A 103 10.96 -3.17 -12.23
C CYS A 103 9.68 -2.70 -12.94
N PHE A 104 9.59 -2.89 -14.26
CA PHE A 104 8.41 -2.55 -15.06
C PHE A 104 7.17 -3.35 -14.62
N TYR A 105 7.31 -4.67 -14.45
CA TYR A 105 6.18 -5.49 -13.96
C TYR A 105 5.75 -5.12 -12.55
N LYS A 106 6.70 -4.81 -11.66
CA LYS A 106 6.39 -4.33 -10.31
C LYS A 106 5.63 -2.99 -10.31
N LEU A 107 5.97 -2.07 -11.22
CA LEU A 107 5.19 -0.84 -11.39
C LEU A 107 3.78 -1.10 -11.93
N ASN A 108 3.60 -2.07 -12.84
CA ASN A 108 2.27 -2.47 -13.32
C ASN A 108 1.42 -3.07 -12.20
N LEU A 109 1.99 -3.92 -11.35
CA LEU A 109 1.29 -4.46 -10.18
C LEU A 109 0.91 -3.34 -9.22
N LEU A 110 1.84 -2.42 -8.94
CA LEU A 110 1.59 -1.27 -8.09
C LEU A 110 0.48 -0.37 -8.64
N LYS A 111 0.41 -0.17 -9.96
CA LYS A 111 -0.69 0.56 -10.62
C LYS A 111 -2.04 -0.07 -10.28
N LEU A 112 -2.18 -1.39 -10.49
CA LEU A 112 -3.42 -2.11 -10.19
C LEU A 112 -3.81 -1.99 -8.72
N ASP A 113 -2.83 -2.12 -7.82
CA ASP A 113 -3.04 -1.96 -6.39
C ASP A 113 -3.52 -0.55 -6.03
N ILE A 114 -2.91 0.49 -6.60
CA ILE A 114 -3.32 1.90 -6.40
C ILE A 114 -4.76 2.10 -6.91
N GLU A 115 -5.12 1.59 -8.08
CA GLU A 115 -6.49 1.68 -8.61
C GLU A 115 -7.51 1.00 -7.69
N HIS A 116 -7.15 -0.13 -7.09
CA HIS A 116 -8.00 -0.82 -6.11
C HIS A 116 -8.15 0.00 -4.82
N ILE A 117 -7.06 0.60 -4.34
CA ILE A 117 -7.05 1.45 -3.15
C ILE A 117 -7.92 2.70 -3.37
N GLU A 118 -7.82 3.36 -4.54
CA GLU A 118 -8.64 4.52 -4.87
C GLU A 118 -10.15 4.17 -4.81
N LYS A 119 -10.55 3.04 -5.40
CA LYS A 119 -11.94 2.56 -5.34
C LYS A 119 -12.40 2.23 -3.92
N ASP A 120 -11.53 1.63 -3.10
CA ASP A 120 -11.82 1.31 -1.70
C ASP A 120 -12.00 2.60 -0.87
N ILE A 121 -11.15 3.61 -1.08
CA ILE A 121 -11.30 4.95 -0.46
C ILE A 121 -12.67 5.54 -0.82
N GLU A 122 -13.05 5.55 -2.10
CA GLU A 122 -14.33 6.09 -2.56
C GLU A 122 -15.51 5.37 -1.91
N SER A 123 -15.47 4.04 -1.84
CA SER A 123 -16.51 3.22 -1.20
C SER A 123 -16.65 3.50 0.30
N ARG A 124 -15.53 3.62 1.02
CA ARG A 124 -15.54 3.94 2.46
C ARG A 124 -16.04 5.35 2.72
N VAL A 125 -15.58 6.32 1.92
CA VAL A 125 -16.04 7.71 2.00
C VAL A 125 -17.55 7.80 1.79
N SER A 126 -18.09 7.08 0.80
CA SER A 126 -19.54 7.00 0.55
C SER A 126 -20.28 6.41 1.76
N SER A 127 -19.75 5.32 2.34
CA SER A 127 -20.35 4.67 3.52
C SER A 127 -20.36 5.58 4.74
N ILE A 128 -19.29 6.36 4.97
CA ILE A 128 -19.23 7.33 6.07
C ILE A 128 -20.21 8.49 5.83
N LYS A 129 -20.35 8.97 4.59
CA LYS A 129 -21.36 10.00 4.24
C LYS A 129 -22.79 9.50 4.50
N GLU A 130 -23.10 8.26 4.11
CA GLU A 130 -24.41 7.63 4.37
C GLU A 130 -24.67 7.55 5.89
N PHE A 131 -23.65 7.17 6.67
CA PHE A 131 -23.75 7.13 8.13
C PHE A 131 -24.01 8.52 8.73
N ILE A 132 -23.23 9.53 8.35
CA ILE A 132 -23.40 10.92 8.82
C ILE A 132 -24.83 11.41 8.55
N GLN A 133 -25.34 11.17 7.34
CA GLN A 133 -26.69 11.61 6.98
C GLN A 133 -27.74 10.98 7.89
N LYS A 134 -27.66 9.67 8.15
CA LYS A 134 -28.61 8.97 9.02
C LYS A 134 -28.54 9.44 10.47
N GLU A 135 -27.34 9.72 10.97
CA GLU A 135 -27.13 10.29 12.31
C GLU A 135 -27.75 11.69 12.44
N GLU A 136 -27.63 12.53 11.41
CA GLU A 136 -28.20 13.88 11.39
C GLU A 136 -29.74 13.86 11.27
N GLU A 137 -30.29 12.91 10.50
CA GLU A 137 -31.73 12.72 10.36
C GLU A 137 -32.36 12.19 11.66
N ASN A 138 -31.75 11.19 12.29
CA ASN A 138 -32.25 10.62 13.54
C ASN A 138 -31.13 10.03 14.42
N PRO A 139 -30.62 10.80 15.40
CA PRO A 139 -29.52 10.37 16.26
C PRO A 139 -29.94 9.30 17.29
N PHE A 140 -31.24 9.01 17.41
CA PHE A 140 -31.74 8.04 18.37
C PHE A 140 -31.85 6.63 17.79
N ARG A 141 -31.70 6.47 16.47
CA ARG A 141 -31.70 5.16 15.79
C ARG A 141 -30.34 4.49 15.90
N MET A 142 -30.30 3.16 15.91
CA MET A 142 -29.07 2.42 15.74
C MET A 142 -28.64 2.46 14.26
N ASN A 143 -27.87 3.48 13.90
CA ASN A 143 -27.29 3.56 12.57
C ASN A 143 -25.98 2.78 12.54
N LEU A 144 -25.78 1.97 11.50
CA LEU A 144 -24.59 1.15 11.34
C LEU A 144 -23.74 1.67 10.18
N LEU A 145 -22.44 1.84 10.45
CA LEU A 145 -21.46 2.12 9.41
C LEU A 145 -21.09 0.81 8.68
N LYS A 146 -21.31 0.77 7.37
CA LYS A 146 -20.82 -0.33 6.51
C LYS A 146 -19.30 -0.22 6.39
N ARG A 147 -18.58 -1.33 6.59
CA ARG A 147 -17.11 -1.39 6.61
C ARG A 147 -16.58 -2.53 5.75
N ALA A 148 -15.43 -2.31 5.12
CA ALA A 148 -14.67 -3.34 4.41
C ALA A 148 -13.38 -3.68 5.18
N LEU A 149 -12.82 -4.87 4.93
CA LEU A 149 -11.56 -5.33 5.53
C LEU A 149 -10.39 -4.43 5.12
N LEU A 150 -9.48 -4.14 6.05
CA LEU A 150 -8.29 -3.30 5.82
C LEU A 150 -7.05 -4.08 5.33
N LYS A 151 -7.12 -5.41 5.23
CA LYS A 151 -5.96 -6.28 4.90
C LYS A 151 -5.37 -6.12 3.51
N HIS A 152 -6.02 -5.36 2.62
CA HIS A 152 -5.56 -5.23 1.24
C HIS A 152 -4.39 -4.22 1.13
N TYR A 153 -4.28 -3.25 2.04
CA TYR A 153 -3.12 -2.35 2.13
C TYR A 153 -1.82 -3.12 2.44
N ASP A 154 -1.90 -4.13 3.32
CA ASP A 154 -0.75 -4.98 3.67
C ASP A 154 -0.15 -5.70 2.47
N ARG A 155 -0.98 -6.06 1.48
CA ARG A 155 -0.53 -6.75 0.26
C ARG A 155 0.37 -5.85 -0.58
N THR A 156 -0.05 -4.60 -0.79
CA THR A 156 0.74 -3.61 -1.53
C THR A 156 2.04 -3.29 -0.80
N MET A 157 2.00 -3.22 0.54
CA MET A 157 3.19 -2.99 1.36
C MET A 157 4.15 -4.20 1.42
N SER A 158 3.69 -5.41 1.09
CA SER A 158 4.54 -6.60 1.09
C SER A 158 5.57 -6.62 -0.05
N VAL A 159 5.36 -5.80 -1.09
CA VAL A 159 6.32 -5.66 -2.18
C VAL A 159 7.56 -4.90 -1.69
N ASP A 160 8.74 -5.42 -2.02
CA ASP A 160 10.01 -4.80 -1.62
C ASP A 160 10.09 -3.33 -2.06
N ARG A 161 10.15 -2.43 -1.07
CA ARG A 161 10.20 -0.98 -1.26
C ARG A 161 11.39 -0.54 -2.11
N LEU A 162 12.54 -1.21 -1.97
CA LEU A 162 13.72 -0.89 -2.77
C LEU A 162 13.48 -1.17 -4.26
N SER A 163 12.83 -2.28 -4.57
CA SER A 163 12.45 -2.63 -5.94
C SER A 163 11.50 -1.59 -6.55
N ILE A 164 10.50 -1.12 -5.79
CA ILE A 164 9.61 -0.05 -6.26
C ILE A 164 10.39 1.26 -6.47
N TYR A 165 11.29 1.61 -5.55
CA TYR A 165 12.14 2.79 -5.70
C TYR A 165 13.00 2.73 -6.96
N LYS A 166 13.59 1.56 -7.27
CA LYS A 166 14.33 1.35 -8.52
C LYS A 166 13.43 1.56 -9.75
N GLY A 167 12.20 1.03 -9.73
CA GLY A 167 11.22 1.27 -10.78
C GLY A 167 10.93 2.77 -10.97
N PHE A 168 10.66 3.50 -9.89
CA PHE A 168 10.47 4.95 -9.93
C PHE A 168 11.70 5.67 -10.52
N LYS A 169 12.90 5.30 -10.08
CA LYS A 169 14.14 5.89 -10.58
C LYS A 169 14.39 5.61 -12.06
N ILE A 170 14.05 4.42 -12.56
CA ILE A 170 14.30 4.02 -13.95
C ILE A 170 13.28 4.65 -14.89
N PHE A 171 11.99 4.60 -14.53
CA PHE A 171 10.90 4.94 -15.45
C PHE A 171 10.29 6.32 -15.19
N LEU A 172 10.33 6.81 -13.95
CA LEU A 172 9.61 8.01 -13.51
C LEU A 172 10.52 9.20 -13.20
N SER A 173 11.84 9.08 -13.36
CA SER A 173 12.80 10.14 -13.01
C SER A 173 12.76 11.37 -13.92
N HIS A 174 11.97 11.33 -15.00
CA HIS A 174 11.73 12.47 -15.87
C HIS A 174 10.86 13.55 -15.21
N ASP A 175 10.12 13.20 -14.15
CA ASP A 175 9.36 14.12 -13.32
C ASP A 175 10.25 14.60 -12.15
N GLU A 176 10.52 15.90 -12.02
CA GLU A 176 11.42 16.42 -10.98
C GLU A 176 10.95 16.13 -9.54
N GLU A 177 9.65 15.87 -9.34
CA GLU A 177 9.05 15.58 -8.04
C GLU A 177 8.84 14.08 -7.77
N TRP A 178 9.39 13.19 -8.60
CA TRP A 178 9.18 11.74 -8.47
C TRP A 178 9.54 11.19 -7.07
N ILE A 179 10.57 11.75 -6.42
CA ILE A 179 10.98 11.38 -5.05
C ILE A 179 9.91 11.76 -4.03
N ARG A 180 9.34 12.97 -4.16
CA ARG A 180 8.24 13.45 -3.31
C ARG A 180 7.01 12.54 -3.48
N LYS A 181 6.66 12.21 -4.72
CA LYS A 181 5.54 11.33 -5.06
C LYS A 181 5.74 9.90 -4.53
N PHE A 182 6.94 9.34 -4.66
CA PHE A 182 7.30 8.06 -4.04
C PHE A 182 7.14 8.08 -2.51
N SER A 183 7.61 9.15 -1.87
CA SER A 183 7.46 9.32 -0.41
C SER A 183 5.98 9.40 -0.01
N ASN A 184 5.20 10.19 -0.75
CA ASN A 184 3.75 10.31 -0.53
C ASN A 184 3.06 8.95 -0.63
N LEU A 185 3.36 8.13 -1.65
CA LEU A 185 2.77 6.81 -1.81
C LEU A 185 2.87 5.98 -0.52
N TYR A 186 4.09 5.81 0.01
CA TYR A 186 4.29 4.99 1.20
C TYR A 186 3.69 5.62 2.45
N ASN A 187 3.80 6.94 2.61
CA ASN A 187 3.14 7.63 3.73
C ASN A 187 1.61 7.43 3.69
N ILE A 188 1.01 7.40 2.50
CA ILE A 188 -0.43 7.15 2.31
C ILE A 188 -0.78 5.70 2.65
N LEU A 189 0.02 4.75 2.17
CA LEU A 189 -0.18 3.32 2.45
C LEU A 189 -0.08 3.02 3.96
N ASP A 190 0.82 3.68 4.68
CA ASP A 190 0.93 3.59 6.14
C ASP A 190 -0.25 4.28 6.86
N TYR A 191 -0.62 5.46 6.39
CA TYR A 191 -1.60 6.32 7.05
C TYR A 191 -3.05 5.82 6.92
N LEU A 192 -3.47 5.45 5.71
CA LEU A 192 -4.87 5.11 5.41
C LEU A 192 -5.46 4.02 6.33
N PRO A 193 -4.83 2.84 6.52
CA PRO A 193 -5.41 1.79 7.35
C PRO A 193 -5.59 2.24 8.80
N GLU A 194 -4.60 2.92 9.38
CA GLU A 194 -4.67 3.43 10.75
C GLU A 194 -5.71 4.56 10.88
N ALA A 195 -5.79 5.44 9.89
CA ALA A 195 -6.75 6.54 9.88
C ALA A 195 -8.20 6.02 9.82
N PHE A 196 -8.50 5.06 8.94
CA PHE A 196 -9.83 4.43 8.88
C PHE A 196 -10.16 3.63 10.13
N LYS A 197 -9.18 2.90 10.69
CA LYS A 197 -9.36 2.16 11.95
C LYS A 197 -9.77 3.09 13.09
N LYS A 198 -9.08 4.22 13.26
CA LYS A 198 -9.41 5.22 14.28
C LYS A 198 -10.84 5.76 14.11
N ILE A 199 -11.27 5.98 12.87
CA ILE A 199 -12.63 6.44 12.57
C ILE A 199 -13.68 5.38 12.92
N TYR A 200 -13.38 4.11 12.65
CA TYR A 200 -14.24 3.00 13.04
C TYR A 200 -14.37 2.88 14.55
N ASP A 201 -13.28 3.07 15.28
CA ASP A 201 -13.30 3.09 16.75
C ASP A 201 -14.18 4.25 17.27
N ILE A 202 -14.03 5.46 16.73
CA ILE A 202 -14.89 6.62 17.10
C ILE A 202 -16.38 6.30 16.90
N VAL A 203 -16.73 5.69 15.77
CA VAL A 203 -18.12 5.31 15.47
C VAL A 203 -18.62 4.21 16.42
N ASP A 204 -17.78 3.25 16.77
CA ASP A 204 -18.15 2.19 17.72
C ASP A 204 -18.38 2.75 19.13
N TYR A 205 -17.51 3.66 19.58
CA TYR A 205 -17.70 4.36 20.86
C TYR A 205 -18.98 5.18 20.86
N HIS A 206 -19.22 5.97 19.82
CA HIS A 206 -20.45 6.77 19.67
C HIS A 206 -21.71 5.91 19.72
N THR A 207 -21.73 4.80 18.98
CA THR A 207 -22.89 3.89 18.93
C THR A 207 -23.16 3.24 20.28
N ARG A 208 -22.11 2.85 21.00
CA ARG A 208 -22.22 2.28 22.34
C ARG A 208 -22.75 3.31 23.34
N ASP A 209 -22.16 4.50 23.36
CA ASP A 209 -22.54 5.58 24.28
C ASP A 209 -24.00 5.99 24.08
N ILE A 210 -24.46 6.15 22.82
CA ILE A 210 -25.87 6.43 22.54
C ILE A 210 -26.77 5.29 23.04
N SER A 211 -26.36 4.03 22.86
CA SER A 211 -27.15 2.88 23.31
C SER A 211 -27.31 2.87 24.84
N GLU A 212 -26.26 3.21 25.57
CA GLU A 212 -26.27 3.35 27.03
C GLU A 212 -27.15 4.53 27.48
N ASP A 213 -27.00 5.70 26.85
CA ASP A 213 -27.81 6.89 27.14
C ASP A 213 -29.31 6.62 26.89
N LYS A 214 -29.65 5.91 25.80
CA LYS A 214 -31.02 5.49 25.50
C LYS A 214 -31.60 4.58 26.59
N LEU A 215 -30.80 3.68 27.16
CA LEU A 215 -31.24 2.82 28.25
C LEU A 215 -31.56 3.62 29.51
N ILE A 216 -30.69 4.58 29.87
CA ILE A 216 -30.91 5.49 31.00
C ILE A 216 -32.20 6.29 30.81
N ILE A 217 -32.40 6.87 29.62
CA ILE A 217 -33.58 7.64 29.28
C ILE A 217 -34.86 6.78 29.39
N ARG A 218 -34.83 5.53 28.91
CA ARG A 218 -35.99 4.61 29.05
C ARG A 218 -36.38 4.40 30.50
N ASN A 219 -35.40 4.18 31.38
CA ASN A 219 -35.66 4.01 32.82
C ASN A 219 -36.24 5.28 33.45
N GLU A 220 -35.80 6.46 33.03
CA GLU A 220 -36.36 7.72 33.51
C GLU A 220 -37.77 8.00 32.98
N LEU A 221 -38.06 7.59 31.74
CA LEU A 221 -39.43 7.66 31.18
C LEU A 221 -40.41 6.75 31.94
N ILE A 222 -39.97 5.55 32.34
CA ILE A 222 -40.77 4.66 33.19
C ILE A 222 -41.08 5.34 34.54
N LYS A 223 -40.06 5.91 35.18
CA LYS A 223 -40.25 6.67 36.44
C LYS A 223 -41.19 7.85 36.26
N PHE A 224 -41.07 8.60 35.16
CA PHE A 224 -41.97 9.70 34.85
C PHE A 224 -43.43 9.23 34.72
N GLU A 225 -43.66 8.10 34.06
CA GLU A 225 -44.98 7.50 33.94
C GLU A 225 -45.54 7.07 35.31
N GLU A 226 -44.75 6.36 36.12
CA GLU A 226 -45.12 5.93 37.47
C GLU A 226 -45.52 7.12 38.34
N GLU A 227 -44.74 8.20 38.28
CA GLU A 227 -44.99 9.43 39.01
C GLU A 227 -46.26 10.15 38.54
N CYS A 228 -46.52 10.19 37.22
CA CYS A 228 -47.78 10.73 36.70
C CYS A 228 -48.99 9.97 37.25
N VAL A 229 -48.92 8.62 37.26
CA VAL A 229 -50.01 7.78 37.80
C VAL A 229 -50.20 8.03 39.30
N ARG A 230 -49.11 8.15 40.06
CA ARG A 230 -49.15 8.47 41.50
C ARG A 230 -49.87 9.79 41.77
N VAL A 231 -49.53 10.85 41.01
CA VAL A 231 -50.14 12.18 41.14
C VAL A 231 -51.63 12.14 40.77
N ILE A 232 -52.00 11.46 39.68
CA ILE A 232 -53.41 11.30 39.27
C ILE A 232 -54.23 10.64 40.38
N ASN A 233 -53.73 9.53 40.95
CA ASN A 233 -54.41 8.79 41.99
C ASN A 233 -54.59 9.65 43.25
N ARG A 234 -53.53 10.38 43.66
CA ARG A 234 -53.57 11.28 44.81
C ARG A 234 -54.61 12.39 44.64
N ASN A 235 -54.59 13.09 43.51
CA ASN A 235 -55.56 14.15 43.19
C ASN A 235 -57.00 13.64 43.19
N THR A 236 -57.21 12.41 42.73
CA THR A 236 -58.53 11.76 42.72
C THR A 236 -59.02 11.47 44.14
N LEU A 237 -58.14 10.95 45.00
CA LEU A 237 -58.45 10.64 46.40
C LEU A 237 -58.72 11.91 47.23
N GLU A 238 -57.88 12.93 47.06
CA GLU A 238 -57.97 14.20 47.80
C GLU A 238 -59.05 15.15 47.24
N LYS A 239 -59.62 14.83 46.07
CA LYS A 239 -60.55 15.68 45.32
C LYS A 239 -60.01 17.10 45.06
N ASN A 240 -58.69 17.21 44.92
CA ASN A 240 -57.97 18.46 44.69
C ASN A 240 -57.18 18.39 43.38
N ASN A 241 -56.92 19.54 42.75
CA ASN A 241 -56.12 19.65 41.51
C ASN A 241 -56.60 18.73 40.36
N ILE A 242 -57.90 18.37 40.31
CA ILE A 242 -58.48 17.44 39.32
C ILE A 242 -58.26 17.93 37.88
N GLN A 243 -58.19 19.25 37.68
CA GLN A 243 -57.91 19.85 36.38
C GLN A 243 -56.53 19.43 35.83
N SER A 244 -55.55 19.16 36.71
CA SER A 244 -54.24 18.64 36.29
C SER A 244 -54.32 17.21 35.75
N ASN A 245 -55.21 16.38 36.31
CA ASN A 245 -55.39 14.99 35.86
C ASN A 245 -55.83 14.92 34.40
N LYS A 246 -56.61 15.89 33.93
CA LYS A 246 -57.10 15.92 32.54
C LYS A 246 -55.95 15.88 31.53
N PHE A 247 -54.91 16.69 31.73
CA PHE A 247 -53.79 16.72 30.80
C PHE A 247 -52.75 15.63 31.11
N LEU A 248 -52.55 15.24 32.37
CA LEU A 248 -51.68 14.10 32.73
C LEU A 248 -52.17 12.80 32.07
N VAL A 249 -53.48 12.54 32.09
CA VAL A 249 -54.09 11.38 31.41
C VAL A 249 -53.87 11.46 29.89
N SER A 250 -54.02 12.65 29.29
CA SER A 250 -53.80 12.84 27.86
C SER A 250 -52.34 12.58 27.45
N VAL A 251 -51.38 13.04 28.26
CA VAL A 251 -49.94 12.78 28.04
C VAL A 251 -49.65 11.29 28.14
N LEU A 252 -50.12 10.61 29.18
CA LEU A 252 -49.94 9.17 29.36
C LEU A 252 -50.56 8.34 28.23
N GLN A 253 -51.76 8.71 27.76
CA GLN A 253 -52.41 8.04 26.63
C GLN A 253 -51.59 8.16 25.35
N THR A 254 -51.08 9.37 25.07
CA THR A 254 -50.26 9.64 23.87
C THR A 254 -48.94 8.89 23.95
N TYR A 255 -48.27 8.93 25.10
CA TYR A 255 -47.03 8.20 25.36
C TYR A 255 -47.20 6.69 25.20
N ARG A 256 -48.17 6.08 25.88
CA ARG A 256 -48.43 4.63 25.81
C ARG A 256 -48.80 4.18 24.40
N LYS A 257 -49.60 4.98 23.68
CA LYS A 257 -49.93 4.71 22.28
C LYS A 257 -48.68 4.66 21.41
N GLN A 258 -47.74 5.58 21.62
CA GLN A 258 -46.47 5.62 20.89
C GLN A 258 -45.58 4.41 21.21
N ILE A 259 -45.44 4.05 22.48
CA ILE A 259 -44.66 2.87 22.87
C ILE A 259 -45.27 1.60 22.24
N LYS A 260 -46.59 1.45 22.33
CA LYS A 260 -47.31 0.32 21.75
C LYS A 260 -47.15 0.24 20.23
N SER A 261 -47.30 1.34 19.50
CA SER A 261 -47.17 1.35 18.04
C SER A 261 -45.75 0.97 17.59
N THR A 262 -44.71 1.44 18.29
CA THR A 262 -43.32 1.05 17.98
C THR A 262 -43.05 -0.42 18.28
N ALA A 263 -43.61 -0.96 19.36
CA ALA A 263 -43.46 -2.36 19.72
C ALA A 263 -44.17 -3.30 18.72
N GLU A 264 -45.41 -3.00 18.33
CA GLU A 264 -46.17 -3.80 17.36
C GLU A 264 -45.50 -3.84 15.98
N ALA A 265 -44.78 -2.79 15.61
CA ALA A 265 -44.06 -2.71 14.36
C ALA A 265 -42.62 -3.27 14.41
N ASN A 266 -42.18 -3.83 15.54
CA ASN A 266 -40.79 -4.26 15.77
C ASN A 266 -39.76 -3.17 15.46
N MET A 267 -40.09 -1.92 15.78
CA MET A 267 -39.23 -0.76 15.55
C MET A 267 -38.63 -0.24 16.85
N GLU A 268 -37.47 0.41 16.77
CA GLU A 268 -36.96 1.18 17.90
C GLU A 268 -37.95 2.27 18.35
N THR A 269 -37.91 2.57 19.65
CA THR A 269 -38.62 3.69 20.25
C THR A 269 -38.33 4.98 19.50
N ASP A 270 -39.38 5.65 19.03
CA ASP A 270 -39.26 6.94 18.38
C ASP A 270 -39.19 8.05 19.43
N PHE A 271 -37.94 8.32 19.84
CA PHE A 271 -37.60 9.32 20.83
C PHE A 271 -37.88 10.76 20.36
N LEU A 272 -37.96 11.03 19.04
CA LEU A 272 -38.34 12.35 18.54
C LEU A 272 -39.78 12.68 18.90
N ASN A 273 -40.68 11.71 18.76
CA ASN A 273 -42.06 11.91 19.21
C ASN A 273 -42.16 12.03 20.74
N ILE A 274 -41.33 11.29 21.49
CA ILE A 274 -41.28 11.41 22.96
C ILE A 274 -40.84 12.82 23.39
N ILE A 275 -39.87 13.43 22.70
CA ILE A 275 -39.48 14.83 22.93
C ILE A 275 -40.70 15.74 22.80
N ASN A 276 -41.46 15.62 21.72
CA ASN A 276 -42.66 16.45 21.49
C ASN A 276 -43.71 16.26 22.61
N ILE A 277 -43.89 15.03 23.10
CA ILE A 277 -44.81 14.72 24.20
C ILE A 277 -44.36 15.42 25.50
N LEU A 278 -43.08 15.33 25.85
CA LEU A 278 -42.54 15.94 27.07
C LEU A 278 -42.51 17.47 26.99
N GLU A 279 -42.19 18.06 25.83
CA GLU A 279 -42.25 19.51 25.61
C GLU A 279 -43.69 20.03 25.73
N THR A 280 -44.65 19.30 25.15
CA THR A 280 -46.07 19.63 25.27
C THR A 280 -46.53 19.54 26.73
N PHE A 281 -46.08 18.52 27.46
CA PHE A 281 -46.35 18.38 28.89
C PHE A 281 -45.83 19.59 29.67
N ASN A 282 -44.56 19.97 29.51
CA ASN A 282 -43.98 21.13 30.22
C ASN A 282 -44.69 22.44 29.86
N LYS A 283 -45.10 22.62 28.61
CA LYS A 283 -45.91 23.78 28.18
C LYS A 283 -47.27 23.81 28.88
N ASN A 284 -47.92 22.66 29.04
CA ASN A 284 -49.20 22.55 29.73
C ASN A 284 -49.06 22.82 31.24
N VAL A 285 -47.96 22.38 31.86
CA VAL A 285 -47.66 22.71 33.27
C VAL A 285 -47.52 24.22 33.46
N LYS A 286 -46.77 24.89 32.57
CA LYS A 286 -46.65 26.36 32.61
C LYS A 286 -48.01 27.05 32.52
N LYS A 287 -48.84 26.62 31.56
CA LYS A 287 -50.21 27.14 31.40
C LYS A 287 -51.08 26.89 32.63
N TYR A 288 -50.95 25.73 33.27
CA TYR A 288 -51.67 25.42 34.51
C TYR A 288 -51.32 26.42 35.63
N TYR A 289 -50.03 26.76 35.78
CA TYR A 289 -49.60 27.74 36.78
C TYR A 289 -50.12 29.15 36.50
N GLU A 290 -50.24 29.53 35.23
CA GLU A 290 -50.81 30.83 34.83
C GLU A 290 -52.33 30.91 35.08
N GLU A 291 -53.07 29.82 34.88
CA GLU A 291 -54.54 29.81 34.94
C GLU A 291 -55.11 29.42 36.33
N ILE A 292 -54.43 28.53 37.05
CA ILE A 292 -54.97 27.88 38.26
C ILE A 292 -54.09 28.16 39.47
N GLY A 293 -52.77 28.21 39.28
CA GLY A 293 -51.79 28.46 40.33
C GLY A 293 -50.82 27.31 40.54
N TYR A 294 -49.83 27.55 41.39
CA TYR A 294 -48.73 26.64 41.65
C TYR A 294 -49.17 25.31 42.28
N TYR A 295 -48.53 24.21 41.83
CA TYR A 295 -48.77 22.86 42.34
C TYR A 295 -47.44 22.07 42.33
N ALA A 296 -46.96 21.71 43.51
CA ALA A 296 -45.60 21.17 43.73
C ALA A 296 -45.38 19.82 43.04
N GLU A 297 -46.40 18.99 42.95
CA GLU A 297 -46.35 17.68 42.31
C GLU A 297 -46.18 17.81 40.80
N LEU A 298 -46.82 18.81 40.17
CA LEU A 298 -46.57 19.14 38.77
C LEU A 298 -45.17 19.72 38.56
N GLU A 299 -44.62 20.43 39.55
CA GLU A 299 -43.27 20.97 39.45
C GLU A 299 -42.26 19.83 39.43
N ASN A 300 -42.42 18.86 40.34
CA ASN A 300 -41.61 17.65 40.38
C ASN A 300 -41.69 16.85 39.06
N LEU A 301 -42.88 16.69 38.49
CA LEU A 301 -43.03 16.02 37.19
C LEU A 301 -42.38 16.81 36.04
N SER A 302 -42.56 18.14 36.03
CA SER A 302 -41.91 19.04 35.07
C SER A 302 -40.40 18.98 35.15
N TYR A 303 -39.84 18.88 36.37
CA TYR A 303 -38.42 18.68 36.61
C TYR A 303 -37.91 17.36 36.03
N ILE A 304 -38.62 16.24 36.27
CA ILE A 304 -38.27 14.93 35.69
C ILE A 304 -38.30 14.99 34.16
N ALA A 305 -39.38 15.51 33.57
CA ALA A 305 -39.51 15.65 32.12
C ALA A 305 -38.40 16.52 31.52
N SER A 306 -38.06 17.63 32.18
CA SER A 306 -36.98 18.53 31.75
C SER A 306 -35.61 17.84 31.80
N ASN A 307 -35.33 17.05 32.84
CA ASN A 307 -34.09 16.28 32.93
C ASN A 307 -33.96 15.26 31.80
N ILE A 308 -35.04 14.58 31.45
CA ILE A 308 -35.08 13.65 30.32
C ILE A 308 -34.77 14.38 29.00
N LEU A 309 -35.42 15.54 28.78
CA LEU A 309 -35.17 16.39 27.60
C LEU A 309 -33.72 16.86 27.51
N ILE A 310 -33.11 17.24 28.64
CA ILE A 310 -31.69 17.63 28.70
C ILE A 310 -30.79 16.47 28.25
N LYS A 311 -31.04 15.25 28.72
CA LYS A 311 -30.27 14.06 28.30
C LYS A 311 -30.45 13.74 26.81
N MET A 312 -31.66 13.89 26.29
CA MET A 312 -31.92 13.74 24.85
C MET A 312 -31.18 14.81 24.01
N ASN A 313 -31.10 16.04 24.51
CA ASN A 313 -30.31 17.10 23.87
C ASN A 313 -28.81 16.80 23.92
N TYR A 314 -28.32 16.17 25.00
CA TYR A 314 -26.93 15.74 25.09
C TYR A 314 -26.58 14.69 24.03
N ILE A 315 -27.48 13.74 23.74
CA ILE A 315 -27.31 12.80 22.61
C ILE A 315 -27.15 13.55 21.28
N ARG A 316 -28.01 14.56 21.01
CA ARG A 316 -27.90 15.38 19.79
C ARG A 316 -26.56 16.12 19.73
N GLN A 317 -26.11 16.67 20.86
CA GLN A 317 -24.83 17.37 20.92
C GLN A 317 -23.65 16.43 20.65
N LYS A 318 -23.60 15.26 21.30
CA LYS A 318 -22.57 14.23 21.03
C LYS A 318 -22.58 13.84 19.56
N THR A 319 -23.76 13.60 19.00
CA THR A 319 -23.91 13.25 17.58
C THR A 319 -23.36 14.33 16.67
N ASN A 320 -23.67 15.60 16.93
CA ASN A 320 -23.14 16.71 16.15
C ASN A 320 -21.62 16.84 16.25
N GLN A 321 -21.03 16.53 17.42
CA GLN A 321 -19.57 16.50 17.58
C GLN A 321 -18.96 15.36 16.76
N THR A 322 -19.48 14.14 16.90
CA THR A 322 -19.02 12.97 16.12
C THR A 322 -19.15 13.22 14.62
N THR A 323 -20.31 13.68 14.13
CA THR A 323 -20.51 13.92 12.69
C THR A 323 -19.62 15.04 12.17
N SER A 324 -19.33 16.07 12.97
CA SER A 324 -18.36 17.12 12.62
C SER A 324 -16.94 16.57 12.47
N GLU A 325 -16.50 15.72 13.40
CA GLU A 325 -15.21 15.04 13.33
C GLU A 325 -15.11 14.14 12.09
N LEU A 326 -16.16 13.37 11.79
CA LEU A 326 -16.22 12.54 10.58
C LEU A 326 -16.17 13.39 9.30
N LYS A 327 -16.90 14.50 9.24
CA LYS A 327 -16.84 15.44 8.10
C LYS A 327 -15.43 16.02 7.93
N SER A 328 -14.78 16.39 9.03
CA SER A 328 -13.39 16.88 9.03
C SER A 328 -12.43 15.82 8.49
N PHE A 329 -12.56 14.57 8.95
CA PHE A 329 -11.80 13.44 8.42
C PHE A 329 -12.01 13.26 6.92
N LEU A 330 -13.26 13.23 6.45
CA LEU A 330 -13.57 13.10 5.02
C LEU A 330 -12.94 14.21 4.19
N ASN A 331 -12.94 15.45 4.68
CA ASN A 331 -12.26 16.56 4.02
C ASN A 331 -10.73 16.36 3.94
N GLY A 332 -10.11 15.69 4.91
CA GLY A 332 -8.70 15.30 4.83
C GLY A 332 -8.40 14.22 3.79
N ILE A 333 -9.35 13.31 3.56
CA ILE A 333 -9.20 12.20 2.59
C ILE A 333 -9.52 12.67 1.17
N ILE A 334 -10.67 13.29 0.93
CA ILE A 334 -11.20 13.64 -0.41
C ILE A 334 -11.38 15.14 -0.65
N GLY A 335 -10.89 16.02 0.24
CA GLY A 335 -11.15 17.45 0.13
C GLY A 335 -10.64 18.09 -1.17
N GLU A 336 -11.24 19.21 -1.53
CA GLU A 336 -10.89 20.04 -2.71
C GLU A 336 -9.46 20.59 -2.68
N LYS A 337 -8.81 20.55 -1.50
CA LYS A 337 -7.41 20.95 -1.37
C LYS A 337 -6.52 19.99 -2.14
N LYS A 338 -5.55 20.54 -2.87
CA LYS A 338 -4.50 19.79 -3.58
C LYS A 338 -3.76 18.79 -2.66
N ASP A 339 -3.70 19.09 -1.36
CA ASP A 339 -3.02 18.27 -0.35
C ASP A 339 -3.81 17.10 0.24
N SER A 340 -5.05 16.84 -0.21
CA SER A 340 -5.82 15.70 0.29
C SER A 340 -5.15 14.37 -0.02
N THR A 341 -5.43 13.36 0.82
CA THR A 341 -4.81 12.03 0.70
C THR A 341 -5.09 11.39 -0.66
N ASN A 342 -6.35 11.49 -1.13
CA ASN A 342 -6.76 10.95 -2.42
C ASN A 342 -6.10 11.69 -3.59
N ASN A 343 -5.97 13.02 -3.52
CA ASN A 343 -5.33 13.79 -4.59
C ASN A 343 -3.84 13.45 -4.71
N LYS A 344 -3.14 13.29 -3.59
CA LYS A 344 -1.73 12.86 -3.58
C LYS A 344 -1.56 11.45 -4.15
N LEU A 345 -2.50 10.54 -3.89
CA LEU A 345 -2.49 9.20 -4.46
C LEU A 345 -2.73 9.24 -5.98
N LYS A 346 -3.69 10.06 -6.44
CA LYS A 346 -3.96 10.30 -7.86
C LYS A 346 -2.76 10.89 -8.60
N GLU A 347 -2.02 11.84 -8.01
CA GLU A 347 -0.77 12.37 -8.57
C GLU A 347 0.28 11.26 -8.82
N VAL A 348 0.36 10.27 -7.92
CA VAL A 348 1.24 9.10 -8.09
C VAL A 348 0.72 8.17 -9.19
N SER A 349 -0.58 7.89 -9.17
CA SER A 349 -1.26 7.06 -10.18
C SER A 349 -1.06 7.62 -11.59
N GLU A 350 -1.30 8.91 -11.79
CA GLU A 350 -1.10 9.63 -13.05
C GLU A 350 0.34 9.57 -13.54
N LEU A 351 1.32 9.75 -12.64
CA LEU A 351 2.73 9.66 -12.99
C LEU A 351 3.08 8.24 -13.49
N ILE A 352 2.67 7.21 -12.75
CA ILE A 352 2.89 5.81 -13.14
C ILE A 352 2.22 5.51 -14.50
N ASN A 353 0.95 5.91 -14.66
CA ASN A 353 0.20 5.69 -15.89
C ASN A 353 0.86 6.34 -17.11
N SER A 354 1.25 7.61 -16.99
CA SER A 354 1.86 8.38 -18.09
C SER A 354 3.20 7.80 -18.57
N SER A 355 3.90 7.08 -17.69
CA SER A 355 5.16 6.41 -18.01
C SER A 355 4.95 5.03 -18.61
N LEU A 356 4.05 4.24 -18.02
CA LEU A 356 3.74 2.89 -18.51
C LEU A 356 3.07 2.90 -19.90
N GLU A 357 2.33 3.96 -20.25
CA GLU A 357 1.77 4.13 -21.60
C GLU A 357 2.84 4.42 -22.68
N LYS A 358 3.99 4.97 -22.28
CA LYS A 358 5.08 5.35 -23.19
C LYS A 358 6.17 4.28 -23.30
N THR A 359 6.03 3.15 -22.62
CA THR A 359 7.09 2.13 -22.54
C THR A 359 6.49 0.74 -22.59
N THR A 360 6.91 -0.05 -23.57
CA THR A 360 6.54 -1.46 -23.71
C THR A 360 7.72 -2.38 -23.39
N VAL A 361 7.43 -3.62 -22.99
CA VAL A 361 8.46 -4.65 -22.77
C VAL A 361 9.26 -4.90 -24.05
N ASP A 362 8.60 -4.84 -25.21
CA ASP A 362 9.25 -5.03 -26.52
C ASP A 362 10.25 -3.89 -26.82
N GLU A 363 9.96 -2.65 -26.44
CA GLU A 363 10.91 -1.54 -26.55
C GLU A 363 12.14 -1.73 -25.64
N ILE A 364 11.93 -2.17 -24.40
CA ILE A 364 13.03 -2.48 -23.46
C ILE A 364 13.90 -3.64 -24.00
N GLN A 365 13.27 -4.66 -24.57
CA GLN A 365 13.97 -5.79 -25.18
C GLN A 365 14.69 -5.40 -26.48
N ASN A 366 14.16 -4.43 -27.22
CA ASN A 366 14.78 -3.90 -28.43
C ASN A 366 16.02 -3.05 -28.13
N GLU A 367 16.10 -2.35 -27.00
CA GLU A 367 17.35 -1.71 -26.53
C GLU A 367 18.48 -2.74 -26.39
N TYR A 368 18.19 -3.92 -25.83
CA TYR A 368 19.15 -5.03 -25.75
C TYR A 368 19.60 -5.45 -27.16
N ASN A 369 18.65 -5.71 -28.05
CA ASN A 369 18.95 -6.18 -29.40
C ASN A 369 19.79 -5.18 -30.23
N GLN A 370 19.58 -3.88 -30.07
CA GLN A 370 20.36 -2.84 -30.74
C GLN A 370 21.80 -2.74 -30.23
N VAL A 371 22.03 -2.95 -28.93
CA VAL A 371 23.37 -2.97 -28.32
C VAL A 371 24.22 -4.16 -28.81
N PHE A 372 23.59 -5.25 -29.26
CA PHE A 372 24.29 -6.43 -29.81
C PHE A 372 24.26 -6.55 -31.34
N ALA A 373 23.51 -5.68 -32.03
CA ALA A 373 23.48 -5.60 -33.49
C ALA A 373 24.63 -4.75 -34.07
N ASN A 374 25.16 -3.82 -33.27
CA ASN A 374 26.40 -3.07 -33.52
C ASN A 374 27.62 -3.79 -32.93
#